data_AF-A0A7J9G8K2-F1
#
_entry.id   AF-A0A7J9G8K2-F1
#
_cell.length_a   1.000
_cell.length_b   1.000
_cell.length_c   1.000
_cell.angle_alpha   90.00
_cell.angle_beta   90.00
_cell.angle_gamma   90.00
#
_symmetry.space_group_name_H-M   'P 1'
#
loop_
_entity.id
_entity.type
_entity.pdbx_description
1 polymer ?
#
loop_
_entity_poly.entity_id
_entity_poly.type
_entity_poly.pdbx_seq_one_letter_code
_entity_poly.pdbx_strand_id
1 'polypeptide(L)'
;MSKAFAAVARVRKEVDKLSERVAAIEVAVNSGTKIAAEEFGVSAELLMRELLKLDGIEAEGEAKLQRKAEVGVVRRVQGFHETLDKLKARNSNPFHDSNKAASVTTKWETFDSGMGGSTAPPPQPMSSSTKVTEEWEKFD
;
A
#
# COMPACT_ATOMS: atom_id res chain seq x y z
N MET A 1 -37.59 -3.65 -14.31
CA MET A 1 -36.12 -3.59 -14.46
C MET A 1 -35.70 -4.67 -15.43
N SER A 2 -34.82 -4.36 -16.38
CA SER A 2 -34.25 -5.40 -17.25
C SER A 2 -33.32 -6.32 -16.45
N LYS A 3 -33.12 -7.54 -16.94
CA LYS A 3 -32.22 -8.53 -16.33
C LYS A 3 -30.78 -8.00 -16.21
N ALA A 4 -30.33 -7.22 -17.19
CA ALA A 4 -29.01 -6.57 -17.19
C ALA A 4 -28.86 -5.54 -16.06
N PHE A 5 -29.85 -4.67 -15.85
CA PHE A 5 -29.82 -3.70 -14.74
C PHE A 5 -29.73 -4.38 -13.37
N ALA A 6 -30.47 -5.48 -13.19
CA ALA A 6 -30.41 -6.27 -11.96
C ALA A 6 -29.04 -6.94 -11.77
N ALA A 7 -28.40 -7.41 -12.84
CA ALA A 7 -27.06 -7.99 -12.80
C ALA A 7 -26.00 -6.94 -12.42
N VAL A 8 -26.03 -5.76 -13.05
CA VAL A 8 -25.13 -4.63 -12.71
C VAL A 8 -25.30 -4.20 -11.26
N ALA A 9 -26.54 -4.10 -10.76
CA ALA A 9 -26.80 -3.73 -9.37
C ALA A 9 -26.21 -4.75 -8.38
N ARG A 10 -26.22 -6.04 -8.72
CA ARG A 10 -25.58 -7.09 -7.91
C ARG A 10 -24.05 -6.94 -7.90
N VAL A 11 -23.44 -6.76 -9.07
CA VAL A 11 -21.99 -6.52 -9.16
C VAL A 11 -21.60 -5.30 -8.34
N ARG A 12 -22.34 -4.19 -8.46
CA ARG A 12 -22.09 -2.96 -7.68
C ARG A 12 -22.14 -3.23 -6.17
N LYS A 13 -23.13 -3.99 -5.70
CA LYS A 13 -23.25 -4.36 -4.28
C LYS A 13 -22.05 -5.19 -3.80
N GLU A 14 -21.56 -6.13 -4.60
CA GLU A 14 -20.38 -6.90 -4.23
C GLU A 14 -19.11 -6.03 -4.24
N VAL A 15 -18.96 -5.13 -5.21
CA VAL A 15 -17.86 -4.15 -5.23
C VAL A 15 -17.90 -3.22 -4.01
N ASP A 16 -19.08 -2.81 -3.55
CA ASP A 16 -19.22 -2.00 -2.33
C ASP A 16 -18.73 -2.76 -1.09
N LYS A 17 -19.06 -4.05 -0.93
CA LYS A 17 -18.52 -4.88 0.17
C LYS A 17 -17.01 -5.07 0.07
N LEU A 18 -16.49 -5.28 -1.14
CA LEU A 18 -15.04 -5.39 -1.34
C LEU A 18 -14.34 -4.07 -1.00
N SER A 19 -14.99 -2.92 -1.23
CA SER A 19 -14.45 -1.62 -0.83
C SER A 19 -14.32 -1.48 0.69
N GLU A 20 -15.27 -2.00 1.46
CA GLU A 20 -15.20 -2.03 2.93
C GLU A 20 -14.02 -2.89 3.40
N ARG A 21 -13.77 -4.03 2.75
CA ARG A 21 -12.59 -4.87 3.05
C ARG A 21 -11.29 -4.14 2.74
N VAL A 22 -11.18 -3.48 1.59
CA VAL A 22 -9.98 -2.69 1.23
C VAL A 22 -9.76 -1.57 2.24
N ALA A 23 -10.80 -0.87 2.66
CA ALA A 23 -10.70 0.17 3.69
C ALA A 23 -10.25 -0.39 5.05
N ALA A 24 -10.74 -1.57 5.45
CA ALA A 24 -10.29 -2.23 6.67
C ALA A 24 -8.80 -2.61 6.60
N ILE A 25 -8.34 -3.14 5.47
CA ILE A 25 -6.92 -3.43 5.22
C ILE A 25 -6.09 -2.13 5.29
N GLU A 26 -6.56 -1.06 4.68
CA GLU A 26 -5.91 0.24 4.70
C GLU A 26 -5.73 0.77 6.13
N VAL A 27 -6.79 0.76 6.93
CA VAL A 27 -6.76 1.20 8.34
C VAL A 27 -5.79 0.34 9.15
N ALA A 28 -5.85 -0.98 9.00
CA ALA A 28 -4.98 -1.90 9.71
C ALA A 28 -3.50 -1.65 9.39
N VAL A 29 -3.13 -1.57 8.10
CA VAL A 29 -1.74 -1.28 7.70
C VAL A 29 -1.32 0.13 8.16
N ASN A 30 -2.20 1.13 8.08
CA ASN A 30 -1.93 2.50 8.57
C ASN A 30 -1.66 2.52 10.09
N SER A 31 -2.32 1.64 10.85
CA SER A 31 -2.12 1.50 12.30
C SER A 31 -0.86 0.71 12.68
N GLY A 32 -0.09 0.23 11.69
CA GLY A 32 1.08 -0.61 11.90
C GLY A 32 0.76 -2.10 12.13
N THR A 33 -0.51 -2.51 11.97
CA THR A 33 -0.90 -3.92 12.04
C THR A 33 -0.40 -4.66 10.81
N LYS A 34 0.37 -5.74 11.00
CA LYS A 34 0.87 -6.57 9.91
C LYS A 34 -0.22 -7.49 9.38
N ILE A 35 -0.52 -7.39 8.09
CA ILE A 35 -1.49 -8.24 7.39
C ILE A 35 -0.75 -9.30 6.57
N ALA A 36 -1.34 -10.50 6.45
CA ALA A 36 -0.80 -11.56 5.61
C ALA A 36 -0.75 -11.13 4.14
N ALA A 37 0.34 -11.41 3.42
CA ALA A 37 0.52 -11.00 2.03
C ALA A 37 -0.59 -11.55 1.10
N GLU A 38 -1.15 -12.71 1.44
CA GLU A 38 -2.24 -13.36 0.73
C GLU A 38 -3.53 -12.55 0.77
N GLU A 39 -3.82 -11.84 1.85
CA GLU A 39 -5.07 -11.05 1.99
C GLU A 39 -5.18 -9.95 0.94
N PHE A 40 -4.05 -9.35 0.56
CA PHE A 40 -3.98 -8.39 -0.54
C PHE A 40 -4.28 -9.06 -1.89
N GLY A 41 -3.68 -10.23 -2.13
CA GLY A 41 -3.89 -11.02 -3.35
C GLY A 41 -5.35 -11.47 -3.49
N VAL A 42 -5.92 -12.05 -2.43
CA VAL A 42 -7.32 -12.48 -2.40
C VAL A 42 -8.27 -11.30 -2.64
N SER A 43 -8.00 -10.14 -2.03
CA SER A 43 -8.82 -8.95 -2.24
C SER A 43 -8.75 -8.44 -3.68
N ALA A 44 -7.55 -8.44 -4.27
CA ALA A 44 -7.33 -8.08 -5.67
C ALA A 44 -8.01 -9.06 -6.64
N GLU A 45 -7.92 -10.36 -6.38
CA GLU A 45 -8.58 -11.39 -7.19
C GLU A 45 -10.10 -11.27 -7.15
N LEU A 46 -10.69 -11.03 -5.97
CA LEU A 46 -12.14 -10.85 -5.85
C LEU A 46 -12.63 -9.63 -6.63
N LEU A 47 -11.88 -8.52 -6.58
CA LEU A 47 -12.16 -7.33 -7.37
C LEU A 47 -12.12 -7.62 -8.89
N MET A 48 -11.11 -8.36 -9.35
CA MET A 48 -11.00 -8.77 -10.75
C MET A 48 -12.13 -9.70 -11.19
N ARG A 49 -12.59 -10.61 -10.32
CA ARG A 49 -13.75 -11.48 -10.61
C ARG A 49 -15.03 -10.67 -10.79
N GLU A 50 -15.27 -9.64 -9.99
CA GLU A 50 -16.44 -8.76 -10.18
C GLU A 50 -16.35 -7.94 -11.46
N LEU A 51 -15.14 -7.54 -11.88
CA LEU A 51 -14.91 -6.87 -13.16
C LEU A 51 -15.24 -7.79 -14.34
N LEU A 52 -14.72 -9.03 -14.34
CA LEU A 52 -15.03 -10.01 -15.39
C LEU A 52 -16.52 -10.35 -15.46
N LYS A 53 -17.21 -10.39 -14.31
CA LYS A 53 -18.67 -10.56 -14.27
C LYS A 53 -19.38 -9.37 -14.90
N LEU A 54 -18.88 -8.15 -14.71
CA LEU A 54 -19.42 -6.94 -15.33
C LEU A 54 -19.25 -6.99 -16.86
N ASP A 55 -18.04 -7.35 -17.32
CA ASP A 55 -17.70 -7.47 -18.74
C ASP A 55 -18.53 -8.55 -19.47
N GLY A 56 -18.93 -9.60 -18.74
CA GLY A 56 -19.76 -10.69 -19.26
C GLY A 56 -21.27 -10.38 -19.32
N ILE A 57 -21.72 -9.19 -18.90
CA ILE A 57 -23.13 -8.81 -19.00
C ILE A 57 -23.42 -8.42 -20.45
N GLU A 58 -23.98 -9.36 -21.21
CA GLU A 58 -24.40 -9.16 -22.60
C GLU A 58 -25.43 -8.02 -22.70
N ALA A 59 -25.06 -6.95 -23.39
CA ALA A 59 -25.89 -5.77 -23.55
C ALA A 59 -25.98 -5.38 -25.03
N GLU A 60 -27.15 -5.51 -25.64
CA GLU A 60 -27.50 -4.85 -26.91
C GLU A 60 -28.37 -3.60 -26.63
N GLY A 61 -28.15 -2.51 -27.38
CA GLY A 61 -28.97 -1.29 -27.29
C GLY A 61 -28.62 -0.34 -26.13
N GLU A 62 -29.45 -0.28 -25.09
CA GLU A 62 -29.23 0.51 -23.84
C GLU A 62 -27.85 0.22 -23.17
N ALA A 63 -27.16 -0.82 -23.65
CA ALA A 63 -25.73 -1.11 -23.61
C ALA A 63 -24.78 0.11 -23.63
N LYS A 64 -25.08 1.17 -24.37
CA LYS A 64 -24.23 2.37 -24.42
C LYS A 64 -24.36 3.28 -23.18
N LEU A 65 -25.47 3.18 -22.43
CA LEU A 65 -25.69 3.88 -21.16
C LEU A 65 -25.06 3.12 -19.98
N GLN A 66 -25.00 1.78 -20.06
CA GLN A 66 -24.24 0.95 -19.12
C GLN A 66 -22.73 1.21 -19.17
N ARG A 67 -22.18 1.66 -20.32
CA ARG A 67 -20.79 2.13 -20.43
C ARG A 67 -20.41 3.21 -19.41
N LYS A 68 -21.36 4.01 -18.87
CA LYS A 68 -21.08 4.93 -17.74
C LYS A 68 -20.99 4.21 -16.38
N ALA A 69 -21.81 3.18 -16.17
CA ALA A 69 -21.74 2.35 -14.96
C ALA A 69 -20.50 1.43 -14.99
N GLU A 70 -20.17 0.91 -16.16
CA GLU A 70 -18.98 0.11 -16.45
C GLU A 70 -17.71 0.92 -16.25
N VAL A 71 -17.58 2.09 -16.88
CA VAL A 71 -16.40 2.97 -16.69
C VAL A 71 -16.24 3.41 -15.23
N GLY A 72 -17.34 3.66 -14.50
CA GLY A 72 -17.27 4.03 -13.08
C GLY A 72 -16.82 2.89 -12.18
N VAL A 73 -17.39 1.69 -12.36
CA VAL A 73 -17.03 0.50 -11.58
C VAL A 73 -15.63 0.02 -11.94
N VAL A 74 -15.26 0.00 -13.22
CA VAL A 74 -13.90 -0.34 -13.69
C VAL A 74 -12.87 0.58 -13.06
N ARG A 75 -13.07 1.91 -13.12
CA ARG A 75 -12.15 2.87 -12.49
C ARG A 75 -12.07 2.69 -10.98
N ARG A 76 -13.19 2.39 -10.32
CA ARG A 76 -13.20 2.17 -8.87
C ARG A 76 -12.45 0.89 -8.49
N VAL A 77 -12.65 -0.20 -9.23
CA VAL A 77 -11.92 -1.46 -9.07
C VAL A 77 -10.42 -1.27 -9.29
N GLN A 78 -10.04 -0.55 -10.35
CA GLN A 78 -8.64 -0.20 -10.62
C GLN A 78 -8.02 0.61 -9.47
N GLY A 79 -8.73 1.64 -8.99
CA GLY A 79 -8.27 2.42 -7.83
C GLY A 79 -8.07 1.58 -6.57
N PHE A 80 -8.95 0.60 -6.31
CA PHE A 80 -8.77 -0.33 -5.20
C PHE A 80 -7.57 -1.26 -5.39
N HIS A 81 -7.31 -1.72 -6.62
CA HIS A 81 -6.14 -2.53 -6.93
C HIS A 81 -4.84 -1.75 -6.66
N GLU A 82 -4.76 -0.52 -7.15
CA GLU A 82 -3.62 0.36 -6.89
C GLU A 82 -3.41 0.64 -5.39
N THR A 83 -4.50 0.81 -4.62
CA THR A 83 -4.43 0.95 -3.17
C THR A 83 -3.89 -0.32 -2.52
N LEU A 84 -4.38 -1.51 -2.91
CA LEU A 84 -3.88 -2.78 -2.38
C LEU A 84 -2.40 -2.98 -2.67
N ASP A 85 -1.92 -2.63 -3.86
CA ASP A 85 -0.50 -2.73 -4.22
C ASP A 85 0.39 -1.82 -3.35
N LYS A 86 -0.02 -0.57 -3.15
CA LYS A 86 0.67 0.38 -2.26
C LYS A 86 0.70 -0.14 -0.82
N LEU A 87 -0.44 -0.63 -0.33
CA LEU A 87 -0.53 -1.15 1.03
C LEU A 87 0.30 -2.43 1.20
N LYS A 88 0.38 -3.29 0.19
CA LYS A 88 1.22 -4.49 0.20
C LYS A 88 2.71 -4.15 0.28
N ALA A 89 3.15 -3.14 -0.49
CA ALA A 89 4.52 -2.64 -0.42
C ALA A 89 4.84 -2.10 0.97
N ARG A 90 3.98 -1.23 1.52
CA ARG A 90 4.16 -0.65 2.86
C ARG A 90 4.07 -1.67 3.99
N ASN A 91 3.22 -2.69 3.85
CA ASN A 91 3.10 -3.80 4.81
C ASN A 91 4.37 -4.67 4.83
N SER A 92 5.09 -4.75 3.71
CA SER A 92 6.35 -5.48 3.60
C SER A 92 7.55 -4.66 4.09
N ASN A 93 7.53 -3.35 3.86
CA ASN A 93 8.55 -2.42 4.32
C ASN A 93 7.91 -1.12 4.85
N PRO A 94 7.61 -1.03 6.16
CA PRO A 94 6.92 0.10 6.77
C PRO A 94 7.68 1.43 6.66
N PHE A 95 8.98 1.38 6.41
CA PHE A 95 9.85 2.56 6.30
C PHE A 95 10.03 3.05 4.86
N HIS A 96 9.50 2.35 3.85
CA HIS A 96 9.77 2.70 2.45
C HIS A 96 9.12 4.03 2.00
N ASP A 97 8.10 4.52 2.70
CA ASP A 97 7.46 5.81 2.42
C ASP A 97 8.10 6.99 3.18
N SER A 98 9.29 6.79 3.75
CA SER A 98 9.96 7.79 4.57
C SER A 98 10.68 8.87 3.74
N ASN A 99 9.98 9.58 2.85
CA ASN A 99 10.42 10.93 2.47
C ASN A 99 10.01 11.99 3.51
N LYS A 100 9.46 11.54 4.65
CA LYS A 100 9.19 12.35 5.84
C LYS A 100 9.27 11.52 7.13
N ALA A 101 10.25 10.62 7.25
CA ALA A 101 10.67 10.24 8.60
C ALA A 101 11.40 11.45 9.17
N ALA A 102 10.75 12.18 10.06
CA ALA A 102 11.45 13.10 10.93
C ALA A 102 12.55 12.29 11.61
N SER A 103 13.80 12.54 11.21
CA SER A 103 14.96 12.09 11.96
C SER A 103 14.79 12.66 13.36
N VAL A 104 14.26 11.88 14.29
CA VAL A 104 14.30 12.19 15.71
C VAL A 104 15.77 12.05 16.09
N THR A 105 16.52 13.11 15.82
CA THR A 105 17.78 13.35 16.48
C THR A 105 17.41 13.57 17.94
N THR A 106 17.56 12.50 18.73
CA THR A 106 17.59 12.61 20.19
C THR A 106 18.84 13.40 20.54
N LYS A 107 18.71 14.73 20.48
CA LYS A 107 19.69 15.67 20.98
C LYS A 107 19.57 15.61 22.50
N TRP A 108 20.37 14.76 23.13
CA TRP A 108 20.57 14.76 24.57
C TRP A 108 21.20 16.10 24.94
N GLU A 109 20.39 17.05 25.39
CA GLU A 109 20.92 18.24 26.04
C GLU A 109 21.34 17.83 27.45
N THR A 110 22.65 17.66 27.61
CA THR A 110 23.33 17.46 28.88
C THR A 110 22.85 18.51 29.87
N PHE A 111 22.21 18.07 30.94
CA PHE A 111 21.98 18.93 32.09
C PHE A 111 23.37 19.24 32.70
N ASP A 112 23.79 20.49 32.63
CA ASP A 112 24.95 20.94 33.37
C ASP A 112 24.49 21.19 34.80
N SER A 113 24.58 20.15 35.63
CA SER A 113 24.77 20.35 37.07
C SER A 113 26.13 19.81 37.43
N GLY A 114 27.09 20.72 37.49
CA GLY A 114 27.69 21.07 38.77
C GLY A 114 28.30 19.91 39.57
N MET A 115 29.63 19.95 39.62
CA MET A 115 30.53 19.40 40.64
C MET A 115 31.32 18.15 40.23
N GLY A 116 32.66 18.31 40.24
CA GLY A 116 33.59 17.23 40.55
C GLY A 116 34.36 16.69 39.34
N GLY A 117 35.66 16.95 39.32
CA GLY A 117 36.54 16.63 38.20
C GLY A 117 36.86 15.15 38.01
N SER A 118 37.16 14.80 36.77
CA SER A 118 38.23 13.88 36.35
C SER A 118 38.24 13.85 34.83
N THR A 119 39.36 14.28 34.25
CA THR A 119 39.58 14.30 32.80
C THR A 119 39.72 12.86 32.30
N ALA A 120 38.73 12.39 31.53
CA ALA A 120 38.84 11.20 30.69
C ALA A 120 38.64 11.62 29.22
N PRO A 121 39.42 11.10 28.26
CA PRO A 121 39.29 11.51 26.86
C PRO A 121 37.99 10.97 26.25
N PRO A 122 37.36 11.69 25.32
CA PRO A 122 36.14 11.26 24.66
C PRO A 122 36.38 10.08 23.69
N PRO A 123 35.40 9.18 23.49
CA PRO A 123 35.50 8.13 22.49
C PRO A 123 35.45 8.76 21.08
N GLN A 124 36.47 8.48 20.26
CA GLN A 124 36.49 8.87 18.85
C GLN A 124 35.42 8.09 18.07
N PRO A 125 34.72 8.72 17.11
CA PRO A 125 33.89 7.98 16.17
C PRO A 125 34.80 7.14 15.28
N MET A 126 34.73 5.81 15.42
CA MET A 126 35.35 4.88 14.48
C MET A 126 34.79 5.17 13.08
N SER A 127 35.62 5.77 12.23
CA SER A 127 35.40 5.82 10.80
C SER A 127 35.60 4.41 10.25
N SER A 128 34.59 3.55 10.34
CA SER A 128 34.55 2.34 9.52
C SER A 128 34.06 2.72 8.13
N SER A 129 35.03 3.13 7.32
CA SER A 129 34.96 3.15 5.86
C SER A 129 34.81 1.71 5.35
N THR A 130 33.59 1.21 5.18
CA THR A 130 33.35 0.15 4.19
C THR A 130 33.26 0.79 2.82
N LYS A 131 34.41 0.91 2.14
CA LYS A 131 34.43 0.91 0.68
C LYS A 131 34.02 -0.51 0.26
N VAL A 132 32.75 -0.71 -0.05
CA VAL A 132 32.35 -1.84 -0.89
C VAL A 132 32.95 -1.54 -2.26
N THR A 133 34.05 -2.22 -2.58
CA THR A 133 34.57 -2.27 -3.93
C THR A 133 33.58 -3.05 -4.79
N GLU A 134 32.92 -2.35 -5.70
CA GLU A 134 32.19 -2.92 -6.82
C GLU A 134 33.16 -3.67 -7.74
N GLU A 135 33.24 -4.97 -7.53
CA GLU A 135 33.76 -5.94 -8.49
C GLU A 135 32.57 -6.40 -9.34
N TRP A 136 32.22 -5.61 -10.36
CA TRP A 136 31.35 -6.08 -11.44
C TRP A 136 32.23 -6.73 -12.51
N GLU A 137 32.14 -8.04 -12.54
CA GLU A 137 32.76 -8.94 -13.50
C GLU A 137 32.41 -8.52 -14.94
N LYS A 138 33.45 -8.13 -15.68
CA LYS A 138 33.42 -7.85 -17.11
C LYS A 138 33.33 -9.18 -17.86
N PHE A 139 32.17 -9.50 -18.41
CA PHE A 139 32.01 -10.57 -19.40
C PHE A 139 32.44 -10.07 -20.78
N ASP A 140 33.38 -10.79 -21.40
CA ASP A 140 33.60 -10.91 -22.85
C ASP A 140 33.59 -12.43 -23.15
#